data_AF-A0A8T0YES0-F1
#
_entry.id   AF-A0A8T0YES0-F1
#
_cell.length_a   1.000
_cell.length_b   1.000
_cell.length_c   1.000
_cell.angle_alpha   90.00
_cell.angle_beta   90.00
_cell.angle_gamma   90.00
#
_symmetry.space_group_name_H-M   'P 1'
#
loop_
_entity.id
_entity.type
_entity.pdbx_description
1 polymer ?
#
loop_
_entity_poly.entity_id
_entity_poly.type
_entity_poly.pdbx_seq_one_letter_code
_entity_poly.pdbx_strand_id
1 'polypeptide(L)'
;MTRKRYRTLLIEKVFPAIRAKMPVREGSTVHVQQDNAGPHVLEDDSELEAAGSIGGWTIQMRCQPPRSPDLNVLDLGYFSSIQALQNRKAC
;
A
#
# COMPACT_ATOMS: atom_id res chain seq x y z
N MET A 1 5.56 -8.99 11.48
CA MET A 1 5.21 -9.19 10.04
C MET A 1 6.45 -9.70 9.31
N THR A 2 6.33 -10.63 8.35
CA THR A 2 7.45 -11.07 7.47
C THR A 2 7.17 -10.65 6.02
N ARG A 3 8.22 -10.53 5.18
CA ARG A 3 8.04 -10.16 3.76
C ARG A 3 7.15 -11.12 3.00
N LYS A 4 7.33 -12.42 3.20
CA LYS A 4 6.45 -13.45 2.62
C LYS A 4 4.99 -13.23 3.02
N ARG A 5 4.73 -13.02 4.32
CA ARG A 5 3.35 -12.80 4.81
C ARG A 5 2.75 -11.50 4.29
N TYR A 6 3.56 -10.45 4.21
CA TYR A 6 3.14 -9.15 3.69
C TYR A 6 2.79 -9.23 2.19
N ARG A 7 3.61 -9.90 1.38
CA ARG A 7 3.30 -10.22 -0.02
C ARG A 7 1.98 -10.98 -0.15
N THR A 8 1.79 -12.04 0.64
CA THR A 8 0.53 -12.80 0.65
C THR A 8 -0.68 -11.91 0.94
N LEU A 9 -0.58 -10.98 1.90
CA LEU A 9 -1.65 -10.03 2.19
C LEU A 9 -1.94 -9.09 1.03
N LEU A 10 -0.90 -8.61 0.33
CA LEU A 10 -1.08 -7.76 -0.85
C LEU A 10 -1.87 -8.49 -1.94
N ILE A 11 -1.46 -9.72 -2.27
CA ILE A 11 -2.07 -10.53 -3.34
C ILE A 11 -3.48 -10.98 -2.97
N GLU A 12 -3.69 -11.50 -1.75
CA GLU A 12 -4.96 -12.13 -1.38
C GLU A 12 -6.02 -11.13 -0.91
N LYS A 13 -5.61 -9.95 -0.43
CA LYS A 13 -6.52 -8.99 0.21
C LYS A 13 -6.50 -7.63 -0.45
N VAL A 14 -5.32 -7.02 -0.60
CA VAL A 14 -5.22 -5.61 -1.04
C VAL A 14 -5.55 -5.46 -2.53
N PHE A 15 -4.93 -6.23 -3.40
CA PHE A 15 -5.17 -6.12 -4.85
C PHE A 15 -6.63 -6.43 -5.23
N PRO A 16 -7.27 -7.50 -4.70
CA PRO A 16 -8.70 -7.73 -4.90
C PRO A 16 -9.57 -6.56 -4.42
N ALA A 17 -9.24 -5.97 -3.26
CA ALA A 17 -9.99 -4.83 -2.74
C ALA A 17 -9.83 -3.57 -3.61
N ILE A 18 -8.63 -3.32 -4.14
CA ILE A 18 -8.38 -2.24 -5.11
C ILE A 18 -9.29 -2.45 -6.33
N ARG A 19 -9.30 -3.64 -6.92
CA ARG A 19 -10.13 -3.94 -8.10
C ARG A 19 -11.62 -3.74 -7.85
N ALA A 20 -12.09 -4.13 -6.67
CA ALA A 20 -13.52 -4.06 -6.33
C ALA A 20 -14.00 -2.66 -5.95
N LYS A 21 -13.12 -1.80 -5.43
CA LYS A 21 -13.52 -0.54 -4.79
C LYS A 21 -12.94 0.72 -5.41
N MET A 22 -11.81 0.63 -6.11
CA MET A 22 -11.11 1.81 -6.60
C MET A 22 -11.75 2.30 -7.92
N PRO A 23 -12.19 3.56 -8.00
CA PRO A 23 -12.76 4.13 -9.22
C PRO A 23 -11.64 4.57 -10.16
N VAL A 24 -11.00 3.62 -10.84
CA VAL A 24 -9.95 3.92 -11.83
C VAL A 24 -10.52 3.99 -13.23
N ARG A 25 -9.91 4.81 -14.08
CA ARG A 25 -10.17 4.80 -15.52
C ARG A 25 -9.46 3.59 -16.13
N GLU A 26 -10.09 2.99 -17.14
CA GLU A 26 -9.47 1.95 -17.94
C GLU A 26 -8.12 2.44 -18.50
N GLY A 27 -7.09 1.58 -18.44
CA GLY A 27 -5.72 1.91 -18.86
C GLY A 27 -4.88 2.70 -17.85
N SER A 28 -5.38 2.99 -16.65
CA SER A 28 -4.59 3.66 -15.60
C SER A 28 -3.73 2.67 -14.81
N THR A 29 -2.52 3.10 -14.43
CA THR A 29 -1.68 2.38 -13.48
C THR A 29 -2.00 2.80 -12.05
N VAL A 30 -2.25 1.82 -11.17
CA VAL A 30 -2.39 2.04 -9.72
C VAL A 30 -1.02 1.86 -9.07
N HIS A 31 -0.55 2.89 -8.39
CA HIS A 31 0.66 2.82 -7.58
C HIS A 31 0.31 2.60 -6.11
N VAL A 32 0.80 1.50 -5.54
CA VAL A 32 0.68 1.19 -4.11
C VAL A 32 1.97 1.60 -3.42
N GLN A 33 1.92 2.71 -2.68
CA GLN A 33 3.08 3.23 -1.95
C GLN A 33 3.28 2.47 -0.63
N GLN A 34 4.54 2.25 -0.26
CA GLN A 34 4.99 1.71 1.03
C GLN A 34 6.30 2.38 1.47
N ASP A 35 6.64 2.26 2.76
CA ASP A 35 7.97 2.66 3.25
C ASP A 35 9.01 1.53 3.07
N ASN A 36 10.26 1.79 3.48
CA ASN A 36 11.36 0.82 3.37
C ASN A 36 11.53 -0.07 4.62
N ALA A 37 10.46 -0.33 5.39
CA ALA A 37 10.54 -1.24 6.53
C ALA A 37 10.97 -2.65 6.10
N GLY A 38 11.73 -3.36 6.95
CA GLY A 38 12.32 -4.67 6.62
C GLY A 38 11.34 -5.71 6.02
N PRO A 39 10.08 -5.82 6.50
CA PRO A 39 9.08 -6.73 5.92
C PRO A 39 8.48 -6.28 4.58
N HIS A 40 8.76 -5.09 4.07
CA HIS A 40 8.19 -4.64 2.81
C HIS A 40 8.90 -5.27 1.60
N VAL A 41 8.15 -5.31 0.50
CA VAL A 41 8.56 -5.92 -0.78
C VAL A 41 9.43 -4.97 -1.59
N LEU A 42 10.15 -5.47 -2.57
CA LEU A 42 10.80 -4.62 -3.56
C LEU A 42 9.79 -4.18 -4.62
N GLU A 43 10.11 -3.14 -5.37
CA GLU A 43 9.23 -2.66 -6.44
C GLU A 43 9.13 -3.66 -7.60
N ASP A 44 10.20 -4.42 -7.86
CA ASP A 44 10.38 -5.41 -8.92
C ASP A 44 10.05 -6.84 -8.47
N ASP A 45 9.18 -6.98 -7.46
CA ASP A 45 8.73 -8.29 -6.97
C ASP A 45 7.83 -8.98 -8.02
N SER A 46 8.38 -9.96 -8.71
CA SER A 46 7.74 -10.63 -9.87
C SER A 46 6.40 -11.30 -9.54
N GLU A 47 6.21 -11.81 -8.32
CA GLU A 47 4.92 -12.35 -7.88
C GLU A 47 3.84 -11.24 -7.82
N LEU A 48 4.22 -10.04 -7.39
CA LEU A 48 3.32 -8.89 -7.34
C LEU A 48 3.08 -8.29 -8.73
N GLU A 49 4.07 -8.26 -9.61
CA GLU A 49 3.88 -7.82 -11.00
C GLU A 49 2.87 -8.72 -11.73
N ALA A 50 3.02 -10.04 -11.58
CA ALA A 50 2.08 -11.01 -12.14
C ALA A 50 0.69 -10.84 -11.54
N ALA A 51 0.59 -10.74 -10.21
CA ALA A 51 -0.68 -10.55 -9.53
C ALA A 51 -1.35 -9.22 -9.91
N GLY A 52 -0.58 -8.15 -10.08
CA GLY A 52 -1.04 -6.79 -10.41
C GLY A 52 -1.57 -6.65 -11.83
N SER A 53 -1.15 -7.55 -12.74
CA SER A 53 -1.50 -7.54 -14.17
C SER A 53 -2.79 -8.32 -14.52
N ILE A 54 -3.41 -8.99 -13.54
CA ILE A 54 -4.59 -9.82 -13.77
C ILE A 54 -5.80 -8.97 -14.16
N GLY A 55 -6.52 -9.40 -15.20
CA GLY A 55 -7.81 -8.83 -15.59
C GLY A 55 -7.70 -7.43 -16.19
N GLY A 56 -6.60 -7.13 -16.89
CA GLY A 56 -6.36 -5.82 -17.52
C GLY A 56 -5.95 -4.72 -16.55
N TRP A 57 -5.73 -5.05 -15.27
CA TRP A 57 -5.21 -4.11 -14.29
C TRP A 57 -3.71 -3.90 -14.46
N THR A 58 -3.20 -2.76 -14.00
CA THR A 58 -1.77 -2.54 -13.82
C THR A 58 -1.58 -1.96 -12.43
N ILE A 59 -1.22 -2.81 -11.47
CA ILE A 59 -0.95 -2.41 -10.08
C ILE A 59 0.54 -2.58 -9.82
N GLN A 60 1.21 -1.53 -9.36
CA GLN A 60 2.66 -1.51 -9.15
C GLN A 60 3.00 -1.02 -7.74
N MET A 61 3.93 -1.69 -7.09
CA MET A 61 4.46 -1.23 -5.81
C MET A 61 5.43 -0.07 -6.01
N ARG A 62 5.44 0.89 -5.08
CA ARG A 62 6.40 2.00 -5.03
C ARG A 62 6.92 2.18 -3.62
N CYS A 63 8.23 2.27 -3.47
CA CYS A 63 8.89 2.55 -2.21
C CYS A 63 9.12 4.06 -2.09
N GLN A 64 8.72 4.61 -0.95
CA GLN A 64 9.00 6.02 -0.68
C GLN A 64 10.51 6.24 -0.42
N PRO A 65 11.03 7.46 -0.62
CA PRO A 65 12.39 7.80 -0.25
C PRO A 65 12.71 7.47 1.23
N PRO A 66 13.92 6.97 1.55
CA PRO A 66 14.28 6.65 2.93
C PRO A 66 14.09 7.84 3.89
N ARG A 67 13.59 7.54 5.10
CA ARG A 67 13.39 8.53 6.19
C ARG A 67 12.55 9.76 5.82
N SER A 68 11.60 9.59 4.89
CA SER A 68 10.72 10.67 4.43
C SER A 68 9.25 10.41 4.84
N PRO A 69 8.91 10.46 6.14
CA PRO A 69 7.54 10.23 6.62
C PRO A 69 6.57 11.31 6.13
N ASP A 70 7.07 12.49 5.78
CA ASP A 70 6.35 13.60 5.15
C ASP A 70 5.86 13.27 3.72
N LEU A 71 6.33 12.17 3.13
CA LEU A 71 5.86 11.70 1.83
C LEU A 71 4.79 10.59 1.95
N ASN A 72 4.36 10.24 3.17
CA ASN A 72 3.33 9.23 3.41
C ASN A 72 2.04 9.87 3.93
N VAL A 73 1.00 9.87 3.08
CA VAL A 73 -0.32 10.40 3.44
C VAL A 73 -0.95 9.68 4.65
N LEU A 74 -0.63 8.40 4.85
CA LEU A 74 -1.16 7.63 5.98
C LEU A 74 -0.55 8.12 7.30
N ASP A 75 0.74 8.42 7.33
CA ASP A 75 1.43 8.94 8.52
C ASP A 75 1.01 10.39 8.80
N LEU A 76 1.01 11.24 7.75
CA LEU A 76 0.70 12.66 7.88
C LEU A 76 -0.74 12.94 8.29
N GLY A 77 -1.70 12.22 7.70
CA GLY A 77 -3.13 12.54 7.84
C GLY A 77 -3.91 11.50 8.62
N TYR A 78 -3.89 10.26 8.14
CA TYR A 78 -4.84 9.26 8.63
C TYR A 78 -4.50 8.79 10.05
N PHE A 79 -3.28 8.29 10.28
CA PHE A 79 -2.86 7.82 11.60
C PHE A 79 -2.72 8.95 12.61
N SER A 80 -2.24 10.13 12.17
CA SER A 80 -2.21 11.32 13.02
C SER A 80 -3.61 11.71 13.52
N SER A 81 -4.64 11.62 12.68
CA SER A 81 -6.03 11.88 13.07
C SER A 81 -6.57 10.87 14.08
N ILE A 82 -6.25 9.57 13.91
CA ILE A 82 -6.64 8.52 14.85
C ILE A 82 -5.98 8.74 16.21
N GLN A 83 -4.68 9.07 16.23
CA GLN A 83 -3.96 9.36 17.47
C GLN A 83 -4.55 10.59 18.18
N ALA A 84 -4.89 11.64 17.43
CA ALA A 84 -5.54 12.82 18.00
C ALA A 84 -6.90 12.48 18.64
N LEU A 85 -7.69 11.62 18.00
CA LEU A 85 -8.96 11.13 18.55
C LEU A 85 -8.77 10.30 19.82
N GLN A 86 -7.73 9.46 19.88
CA GLN A 86 -7.40 8.69 21.08
C GLN A 86 -6.98 9.61 22.23
N ASN A 87 -6.10 10.58 21.97
CA ASN A 87 -5.62 11.52 22.98
C ASN A 87 -6.76 12.36 23.57
N ARG A 88 -7.75 12.76 22.76
CA ARG A 88 -8.95 13.47 23.23
C ARG A 88 -9.84 12.64 24.16
N LYS A 89 -9.84 11.31 24.03
CA LYS A 89 -10.65 10.40 24.86
C LYS A 89 -9.96 9.99 26.17
N ALA A 90 -8.65 10.19 26.26
CA ALA A 90 -7.85 9.83 27.42
C ALA A 90 -7.80 10.94 28.49
N CYS A 91 -8.27 12.15 28.16
CA CYS A 91 -8.63 13.21 29.10
C CYS A 91 -10.13 13.16 29.40
#